data_AF-A0A7Y2GS49-F1
#
_entry.id   AF-A0A7Y2GS49-F1
#
_cell.length_a   1.000
_cell.length_b   1.000
_cell.length_c   1.000
_cell.angle_alpha   90.00
_cell.angle_beta   90.00
_cell.angle_gamma   90.00
#
_symmetry.space_group_name_H-M   'P 1'
#
loop_
_entity.id
_entity.type
_entity.pdbx_description
1 polymer ?
#
loop_
_entity_poly.entity_id
_entity_poly.type
_entity_poly.pdbx_seq_one_letter_code
_entity_poly.pdbx_strand_id
1 'polypeptide(L)' 'MPNFVFTYHGEMSGMPDSPEEGAAVMAAWESWYGTIGADLVDGGAPLGASTAIGP' A
#
# COMPACT_ATOMS: atom_id res chain seq x y z
N MET A 1 -1.72 -2.20 23.12
CA MET A 1 -2.22 -3.05 22.01
C MET A 1 -1.05 -3.31 21.07
N PRO A 2 -0.98 -4.50 20.43
CA PRO A 2 0.07 -4.76 19.45
C PRO A 2 -0.15 -3.92 18.19
N ASN A 3 0.94 -3.44 17.60
CA ASN A 3 0.93 -2.79 16.29
C ASN A 3 1.22 -3.83 15.21
N PHE A 4 0.60 -3.68 14.05
CA PHE A 4 0.81 -4.54 12.89
C PHE A 4 1.28 -3.71 11.71
N VAL A 5 2.20 -4.25 10.93
CA VAL A 5 2.67 -3.64 9.68
C VAL A 5 2.00 -4.36 8.53
N PHE A 6 1.25 -3.62 7.72
CA PHE A 6 0.69 -4.11 6.47
C PHE A 6 1.67 -3.82 5.35
N THR A 7 2.33 -4.86 4.85
CA THR A 7 3.19 -4.78 3.67
C THR A 7 2.45 -5.34 2.46
N TYR A 8 2.63 -4.70 1.31
CA TYR A 8 2.14 -5.21 0.03
C TYR A 8 3.33 -5.53 -0.86
N HIS A 9 3.24 -6.64 -1.59
CA HIS A 9 4.18 -6.97 -2.65
C HIS A 9 3.41 -6.89 -3.96
N GLY A 10 3.83 -5.97 -4.83
CA GLY A 10 3.31 -5.88 -6.20
C GLY A 10 4.44 -6.12 -7.17
N GLU A 11 4.18 -6.87 -8.24
CA GLU A 11 5.03 -6.79 -9.42
C GLU A 11 4.75 -5.45 -10.12
N MET A 12 5.78 -4.79 -10.64
CA MET A 12 5.61 -3.54 -11.40
C MET A 12 4.95 -3.77 -12.78
N SER A 13 4.53 -4.99 -13.08
CA SER A 13 3.77 -5.37 -14.27
C SER A 13 2.29 -5.08 -14.06
N GLY A 14 1.89 -3.84 -14.31
CA GLY A 14 0.49 -3.40 -14.15
C GLY A 14 0.36 -1.90 -13.94
N MET A 15 1.38 -1.13 -14.35
CA MET A 15 1.28 0.33 -14.33
C MET A 15 0.10 0.73 -15.23
N PRO A 16 -0.81 1.61 -14.77
CA PRO A 16 -1.91 2.09 -15.60
C PRO A 16 -1.38 2.67 -16.91
N ASP A 17 -1.93 2.23 -18.03
CA ASP A 17 -1.53 2.71 -19.35
C ASP A 17 -2.07 4.13 -19.62
N SER A 18 -3.06 4.56 -18.83
CA SER A 18 -3.71 5.86 -18.93
C SER A 18 -3.77 6.63 -17.59
N PRO A 19 -3.83 7.98 -17.64
CA PRO A 19 -4.05 8.80 -16.45
C PRO A 19 -5.37 8.51 -15.73
N GLU A 20 -6.42 8.14 -16.46
CA GLU A 20 -7.75 7.88 -15.91
C GLU A 20 -7.77 6.58 -15.08
N GLU A 21 -7.17 5.52 -15.61
CA GLU A 21 -6.98 4.27 -14.86
C GLU A 21 -6.10 4.49 -13.62
N GLY A 22 -5.04 5.31 -13.75
CA GLY A 22 -4.21 5.69 -12.61
C GLY A 22 -4.98 6.42 -11.52
N ALA A 23 -5.85 7.36 -11.90
CA ALA A 23 -6.72 8.06 -10.97
C ALA A 23 -7.71 7.10 -10.29
N ALA A 24 -8.27 6.14 -11.02
CA ALA A 24 -9.20 5.15 -10.46
C ALA A 24 -8.52 4.24 -9.43
N VAL A 25 -7.30 3.76 -9.72
CA VAL A 25 -6.51 2.94 -8.78
C VAL A 25 -6.14 3.74 -7.53
N MET A 26 -5.69 4.99 -7.69
CA MET A 26 -5.37 5.86 -6.56
C MET A 26 -6.61 6.16 -5.71
N ALA A 27 -7.77 6.43 -6.32
CA ALA A 27 -9.02 6.67 -5.59
C ALA A 27 -9.47 5.42 -4.79
N ALA A 28 -9.34 4.23 -5.38
CA ALA A 28 -9.64 2.98 -4.69
C ALA A 28 -8.70 2.76 -3.50
N TRP A 29 -7.40 3.04 -3.67
CA TRP A 29 -6.41 2.98 -2.61
C TRP A 29 -6.72 3.97 -1.48
N GLU A 30 -7.00 5.24 -1.79
CA GLU A 30 -7.34 6.29 -0.82
C GLU A 30 -8.61 5.93 -0.03
N SER A 31 -9.64 5.43 -0.72
CA SER A 31 -10.89 5.01 -0.10
C SER A 31 -10.69 3.87 0.90
N TRP A 32 -9.86 2.88 0.56
CA TRP A 32 -9.54 1.78 1.48
C TRP A 32 -8.67 2.26 2.64
N TYR A 33 -7.61 3.01 2.35
CA TYR A 33 -6.66 3.49 3.35
C TYR A 33 -7.34 4.38 4.40
N GLY A 34 -8.30 5.21 3.98
CA GLY A 34 -9.12 6.03 4.88
C GLY A 34 -9.96 5.24 5.89
N THR A 35 -10.26 3.96 5.62
CA THR A 35 -11.01 3.11 6.56
C THR A 35 -10.24 2.77 7.84
N ILE A 36 -8.91 2.90 7.82
CA ILE A 36 -8.04 2.65 8.99
C ILE A 36 -8.24 3.75 10.05
N GLY A 37 -8.49 4.99 9.61
CA GLY A 37 -8.88 6.10 10.48
C GLY A 37 -7.89 6.36 11.62
N ALA A 38 -8.40 6.48 12.84
CA ALA A 38 -7.62 6.85 14.03
C ALA A 38 -6.65 5.74 14.52
N ASP A 39 -6.79 4.52 14.01
CA ASP A 39 -5.92 3.40 14.36
C ASP A 39 -4.62 3.37 13.52
N LEU A 40 -4.49 4.27 12.55
CA LEU A 40 -3.29 4.42 11.75
C LEU A 40 -2.15 5.04 12.58
N VAL A 41 -1.19 4.20 12.96
CA VAL A 41 -0.03 4.62 13.77
C VAL A 41 1.06 5.30 12.93
N ASP A 42 1.29 4.81 11.71
CA ASP A 42 2.28 5.34 10.76
C ASP A 42 1.69 5.23 9.35
N GLY A 43 1.71 6.35 8.61
CA GLY A 43 1.10 6.44 7.29
C GLY A 43 1.88 5.75 6.16
N GLY A 44 3.09 5.26 6.45
CA GLY A 44 3.93 4.49 5.55
C GLY A 44 5.17 5.27 5.09
N ALA A 45 6.33 4.65 5.28
CA ALA A 45 7.57 4.99 4.62
C ALA A 45 7.98 3.82 3.71
N PRO A 46 8.67 4.06 2.58
CA PRO A 46 9.26 2.97 1.81
C PRO A 46 10.17 2.15 2.73
N LEU A 47 9.90 0.85 2.81
CA LEU A 47 10.82 -0.06 3.47
C LEU A 47 12.17 0.06 2.75
N GLY A 48 13.25 0.23 3.51
CA GLY A 48 14.60 0.11 2.97
C GLY A 48 14.85 -1.29 2.39
N ALA A 49 16.08 -1.56 1.97
CA ALA A 49 16.46 -2.87 1.44
C ALA A 49 15.95 -3.99 2.37
N SER A 50 15.06 -4.83 1.86
CA SER A 50 14.44 -5.92 2.59
C SER A 50 14.58 -7.22 1.81
N THR A 51 14.62 -8.34 2.53
CA THR A 51 14.64 -9.68 1.94
C THR A 51 13.45 -10.46 2.48
N ALA A 52 12.71 -11.11 1.59
CA ALA A 52 11.69 -12.07 2.02
C ALA A 52 12.38 -13.33 2.53
N ILE A 53 11.96 -13.84 3.69
CA ILE A 53 12.39 -15.14 4.21
C ILE A 53 11.16 -16.04 4.22
N GLY A 54 11.18 -17.06 3.36
CA GLY A 54 10.15 -18.10 3.27
C GLY A 54 10.59 -19.38 4.00
N PRO A 55 9.69 -20.38 4.12
CA PRO A 55 10.04 -21.69 4.66
C PRO A 55 11.19 -22.37 3.89
#